data_AF-A0A8B6EVP8-F1
#
_entry.id   AF-A0A8B6EVP8-F1
#
_cell.length_a   1.000
_cell.length_b   1.000
_cell.length_c   1.000
_cell.angle_alpha   90.00
_cell.angle_beta   90.00
_cell.angle_gamma   90.00
#
_symmetry.space_group_name_H-M   'P 1'
#
loop_
_entity.id
_entity.type
_entity.pdbx_description
1 polymer ?
#
loop_
_entity_poly.entity_id
_entity_poly.type
_entity_poly.pdbx_seq_one_letter_code
_entity_poly.pdbx_strand_id
1 'polypeptide(L)'
;MQAIGKVEGKKLNCIANNMEKYISFSLGCMDFIDSLQFMSSSLQRLVENLSKEGSSKFRHMTNYFGEENIHLLLRKQVYPYEYFDSTSKFSECKLSPIEAFNSSLSGEGITTLEYAHAQQVWQLFNIQNLGQYHDLYVLSDVLALADVFENFREICLNYYGLDAAHFYTSPGLAWQAALKMTGVNLELLTDIDMHLFVEKGLRGGISMISQRYAKANNKDVPDYNENQPKSHLMYLDANNLYGWAMSQALPVKGFKWLSDSEIEKLHISDIADDDENGYILEVDLEYPRELHNDHCEYPLAPEKLKVTDDMLSPYAKSYWRI
;
A
#
# COMPACT_ATOMS: atom_id res chain seq x y z
N MET A 1 -8.15 17.35 14.37
CA MET A 1 -7.31 18.54 14.03
C MET A 1 -7.90 19.91 14.38
N GLN A 2 -9.22 20.08 14.55
CA GLN A 2 -9.84 21.41 14.79
C GLN A 2 -9.33 22.16 16.05
N ALA A 3 -8.74 21.47 17.03
CA ALA A 3 -8.15 22.08 18.22
C ALA A 3 -6.67 22.49 18.07
N ILE A 4 -5.95 21.97 17.07
CA ILE A 4 -4.50 22.21 16.90
C ILE A 4 -4.24 23.66 16.47
N GLY A 5 -5.12 24.26 15.67
CA GLY A 5 -5.05 25.68 15.30
C GLY A 5 -5.31 26.65 16.46
N LYS A 6 -5.72 26.14 17.64
CA LYS A 6 -5.92 26.94 18.86
C LYS A 6 -4.67 26.98 19.75
N VAL A 7 -3.59 26.29 19.37
CA VAL A 7 -2.33 26.32 20.10
C VAL A 7 -1.59 27.62 19.79
N GLU A 8 -1.75 28.61 20.65
CA GLU A 8 -1.05 29.90 20.53
C GLU A 8 0.46 29.76 20.75
N GLY A 9 1.25 30.54 20.01
CA GLY A 9 2.70 30.65 20.21
C GLY A 9 3.56 29.54 19.60
N LYS A 10 2.98 28.58 18.86
CA LYS A 10 3.74 27.55 18.12
C LYS A 10 3.45 27.60 16.63
N LYS A 11 4.50 27.55 15.81
CA LYS A 11 4.38 27.47 14.35
C LYS A 11 3.86 26.08 13.97
N LEU A 12 2.72 26.04 13.29
CA LEU A 12 2.18 24.85 12.64
C LEU A 12 2.72 24.79 11.21
N ASN A 13 3.35 23.67 10.85
CA ASN A 13 3.73 23.35 9.47
C ASN A 13 3.01 22.07 9.05
N CYS A 14 2.63 21.94 7.79
CA CYS A 14 1.87 20.78 7.32
C CYS A 14 2.29 20.38 5.91
N ILE A 15 2.45 19.07 5.72
CA ILE A 15 2.70 18.45 4.42
C ILE A 15 1.41 17.78 3.99
N ALA A 16 0.67 18.43 3.08
CA ALA A 16 -0.57 17.89 2.54
C ALA A 16 -0.27 16.92 1.38
N ASN A 17 -0.98 15.80 1.33
CA ASN A 17 -1.02 14.92 0.15
C ASN A 17 -2.06 15.44 -0.84
N ASN A 18 -3.26 15.76 -0.32
CA ASN A 18 -4.33 16.43 -1.05
C ASN A 18 -5.15 17.28 -0.07
N MET A 19 -6.31 17.79 -0.52
CA MET A 19 -7.15 18.67 0.31
C MET A 19 -7.72 18.01 1.57
N GLU A 20 -7.74 16.67 1.65
CA GLU A 20 -8.36 15.90 2.75
C GLU A 20 -7.36 15.04 3.53
N LYS A 21 -6.23 14.70 2.92
CA LYS A 21 -5.22 13.80 3.48
C LYS A 21 -3.89 14.54 3.67
N TYR A 22 -3.32 14.38 4.85
CA TYR A 22 -2.05 14.97 5.24
C TYR A 22 -1.02 13.85 5.45
N ILE A 23 0.21 14.08 5.02
CA ILE A 23 1.33 13.15 5.22
C ILE A 23 1.87 13.31 6.64
N SER A 24 2.06 14.56 7.07
CA SER A 24 2.59 14.89 8.38
C SER A 24 2.28 16.34 8.72
N PHE A 25 2.36 16.67 10.01
CA PHE A 25 2.38 18.05 10.48
C PHE A 25 3.39 18.21 11.60
N SER A 26 3.92 19.42 11.73
CA SER A 26 4.88 19.80 12.76
C SER A 26 4.30 20.90 13.63
N LEU A 27 4.51 20.81 14.94
CA LEU A 27 4.10 21.84 15.91
C LEU A 27 5.31 22.27 16.76
N GLY A 28 5.92 23.39 16.38
CA GLY A 28 7.17 23.84 17.00
C GLY A 28 8.33 22.92 16.63
N CYS A 29 8.89 22.20 17.62
CA CYS A 29 9.99 21.24 17.44
C CYS A 29 9.53 19.77 17.42
N MET A 30 8.23 19.50 17.35
CA MET A 30 7.68 18.14 17.32
C MET A 30 7.11 17.86 15.94
N ASP A 31 7.50 16.72 15.36
CA ASP A 31 6.95 16.20 14.12
C ASP A 31 6.00 15.04 14.43
N PHE A 32 4.82 15.07 13.81
CA PHE A 32 3.81 14.03 13.94
C PHE A 32 3.79 13.21 12.66
N ILE A 33 4.18 11.95 12.79
CA ILE A 33 4.34 11.01 11.67
C ILE A 33 3.25 9.95 11.78
N ASP A 34 2.65 9.61 10.63
CA ASP A 34 1.64 8.57 10.53
C ASP A 34 2.31 7.21 10.24
N SER A 35 2.27 6.31 11.22
CA SER A 35 2.85 4.96 11.11
C SER A 35 2.22 4.13 9.98
N LEU A 36 0.98 4.43 9.58
CA LEU A 36 0.31 3.78 8.46
C LEU A 36 0.95 4.09 7.11
N GLN A 37 1.68 5.23 7.00
CA GLN A 37 2.48 5.56 5.81
C GLN A 37 3.73 4.69 5.66
N PHE A 38 4.10 3.95 6.71
CA PHE A 38 5.20 3.00 6.72
C PHE A 38 4.71 1.56 6.60
N MET A 39 3.69 1.22 7.40
CA MET A 39 3.15 -0.13 7.53
C MET A 39 1.64 -0.08 7.28
N SER A 40 1.25 -0.19 6.02
CA SER A 40 -0.13 -0.02 5.53
C SER A 40 -1.04 -1.22 5.84
N SER A 41 -1.14 -1.60 7.11
CA SER A 41 -1.94 -2.70 7.61
C SER A 41 -2.54 -2.36 8.98
N SER A 42 -3.57 -3.11 9.40
CA SER A 42 -4.09 -2.97 10.76
C SER A 42 -3.04 -3.36 11.81
N LEU A 43 -3.07 -2.69 12.96
CA LEU A 43 -2.17 -2.98 14.09
C LEU A 43 -2.26 -4.46 14.49
N GLN A 44 -3.47 -5.03 14.55
CA GLN A 44 -3.68 -6.45 14.84
C GLN A 44 -2.85 -7.35 13.91
N ARG A 45 -2.92 -7.13 12.59
CA ARG A 45 -2.17 -7.96 11.63
C ARG A 45 -0.65 -7.75 11.77
N LEU A 46 -0.20 -6.56 12.12
CA LEU A 46 1.21 -6.28 12.38
C LEU A 46 1.71 -7.02 13.64
N VAL A 47 0.93 -6.97 14.72
CA VAL A 47 1.22 -7.70 15.98
C VAL A 47 1.20 -9.21 15.76
N GLU A 48 0.22 -9.75 15.03
CA GLU A 48 0.13 -11.17 14.69
C GLU A 48 1.30 -11.65 13.82
N ASN A 49 1.85 -10.79 12.97
CA ASN A 49 3.03 -11.13 12.19
C ASN A 49 4.28 -11.11 13.05
N LEU A 50 4.46 -10.08 13.88
CA LEU A 50 5.61 -9.94 14.76
C LEU A 50 5.64 -11.04 15.84
N SER A 51 4.49 -11.47 16.34
CA SER A 51 4.41 -12.55 17.33
C SER A 51 4.91 -13.91 16.83
N LYS A 52 4.91 -14.13 15.52
CA LYS A 52 5.51 -15.33 14.90
C LYS A 52 7.04 -15.34 15.03
N GLU A 53 7.68 -14.18 15.17
CA GLU A 53 9.12 -14.07 15.42
C GLU A 53 9.50 -14.25 16.90
N GLY A 54 8.50 -14.25 17.80
CA GLY A 54 8.66 -14.53 19.21
C GLY A 54 8.32 -13.35 20.12
N SER A 55 7.92 -13.67 21.36
CA SER A 55 7.48 -12.68 22.36
C SER A 55 8.57 -11.67 22.76
N SER A 56 9.86 -12.00 22.56
CA SER A 56 10.99 -11.10 22.84
C SER A 56 10.96 -9.81 22.03
N LYS A 57 10.21 -9.78 20.92
CA LYS A 57 9.99 -8.61 20.07
C LYS A 57 9.09 -7.55 20.71
N PHE A 58 8.36 -7.92 21.77
CA PHE A 58 7.40 -7.05 22.46
C PHE A 58 7.97 -6.49 23.76
N ARG A 59 9.06 -5.71 23.67
CA ARG A 59 9.80 -5.20 24.81
C ARG A 59 8.96 -4.23 25.66
N HIS A 60 8.25 -3.30 25.02
CA HIS A 60 7.45 -2.29 25.69
C HIS A 60 6.24 -2.92 26.39
N MET A 61 5.53 -3.80 25.70
CA MET A 61 4.43 -4.56 26.30
C MET A 61 4.90 -5.43 27.48
N THR A 62 6.02 -6.15 27.32
CA THR A 62 6.57 -7.01 28.37
C THR A 62 7.01 -6.21 29.58
N ASN A 63 7.67 -5.07 29.37
CA ASN A 63 8.10 -4.20 30.47
C ASN A 63 6.93 -3.61 31.26
N TYR A 64 5.79 -3.34 30.60
CA TYR A 64 4.64 -2.73 31.27
C TYR A 64 3.71 -3.76 31.92
N PHE A 65 3.39 -4.85 31.21
CA PHE A 65 2.38 -5.82 31.66
C PHE A 65 2.97 -7.11 32.27
N GLY A 66 4.27 -7.34 32.09
CA GLY A 66 4.93 -8.58 32.46
C GLY A 66 4.68 -9.71 31.45
N GLU A 67 5.67 -10.59 31.29
CA GLU A 67 5.69 -11.65 30.27
C GLU A 67 4.49 -12.62 30.37
N GLU A 68 4.00 -12.88 31.59
CA GLU A 68 2.87 -13.79 31.82
C GLU A 68 1.55 -13.24 31.24
N ASN A 69 1.38 -11.92 31.17
CA ASN A 69 0.09 -11.30 30.84
C ASN A 69 0.01 -10.81 29.38
N ILE A 70 1.13 -10.65 28.68
CA ILE A 70 1.13 -10.06 27.32
C ILE A 70 0.34 -10.89 26.32
N HIS A 71 0.31 -12.23 26.46
CA HIS A 71 -0.31 -13.12 25.48
C HIS A 71 -1.80 -12.83 25.25
N LEU A 72 -2.50 -12.31 26.27
CA LEU A 72 -3.90 -11.91 26.16
C LEU A 72 -4.09 -10.55 25.49
N LEU A 73 -3.05 -9.71 25.50
CA LEU A 73 -3.05 -8.38 24.89
C LEU A 73 -2.53 -8.38 23.45
N LEU A 74 -1.74 -9.38 23.06
CA LEU A 74 -1.23 -9.53 21.68
C LEU A 74 -2.29 -9.96 20.65
N ARG A 75 -3.52 -10.26 21.10
CA ARG A 75 -4.67 -10.53 20.23
C ARG A 75 -5.57 -9.30 20.14
N LYS A 76 -6.45 -9.29 19.14
CA LYS A 76 -7.48 -8.26 18.98
C LYS A 76 -8.27 -8.06 20.26
N GLN A 77 -8.20 -6.84 20.81
CA GLN A 77 -9.09 -6.41 21.87
C GLN A 77 -10.41 -5.90 21.26
N VAL A 78 -11.48 -5.96 22.04
CA VAL A 78 -12.76 -5.38 21.66
C VAL A 78 -13.04 -4.14 22.49
N TYR A 79 -13.77 -3.19 21.91
CA TYR A 79 -14.07 -1.94 22.59
C TYR A 79 -15.48 -1.46 22.19
N PRO A 80 -16.35 -1.08 23.15
CA PRO A 80 -17.72 -0.69 22.85
C PRO A 80 -17.76 0.80 22.48
N TYR A 81 -17.28 1.14 21.28
CA TYR A 81 -17.07 2.53 20.83
C TYR A 81 -18.29 3.43 20.99
N GLU A 82 -19.47 2.95 20.62
CA GLU A 82 -20.73 3.73 20.67
C GLU A 82 -21.31 3.84 22.08
N TYR A 83 -20.90 2.97 22.99
CA TYR A 83 -21.36 3.00 24.37
C TYR A 83 -20.75 4.16 25.18
N PHE A 84 -19.55 4.61 24.80
CA PHE A 84 -18.85 5.74 25.45
C PHE A 84 -19.34 7.09 24.90
N ASP A 85 -20.61 7.41 25.16
CA ASP A 85 -21.26 8.66 24.75
C ASP A 85 -21.06 9.82 25.76
N SER A 86 -20.57 9.51 26.95
CA SER A 86 -20.46 10.45 28.06
C SER A 86 -19.36 10.06 29.04
N THR A 87 -18.76 11.05 29.70
CA THR A 87 -17.67 10.82 30.67
C THR A 87 -18.13 10.04 31.91
N SER A 88 -19.43 10.07 32.24
CA SER A 88 -20.00 9.26 33.34
C SER A 88 -19.83 7.75 33.13
N LYS A 89 -19.76 7.28 31.88
CA LYS A 89 -19.59 5.86 31.55
C LYS A 89 -18.30 5.28 32.11
N PHE A 90 -17.23 6.07 32.19
CA PHE A 90 -15.93 5.64 32.73
C PHE A 90 -16.01 5.21 34.20
N SER A 91 -16.99 5.69 34.97
CA SER A 91 -17.18 5.32 36.37
C SER A 91 -18.03 4.05 36.57
N GLU A 92 -18.59 3.45 35.50
CA GLU A 92 -19.39 2.23 35.64
C GLU A 92 -18.51 1.04 36.03
N CYS A 93 -18.88 0.35 37.11
CA CYS A 93 -18.07 -0.72 37.70
C CYS A 93 -18.31 -2.12 37.10
N LYS A 94 -18.93 -2.19 35.93
CA LYS A 94 -19.24 -3.45 35.24
C LYS A 94 -18.83 -3.32 33.78
N LEU A 95 -18.33 -4.42 33.22
CA LEU A 95 -18.13 -4.50 31.77
C LEU A 95 -19.48 -4.31 31.07
N SER A 96 -19.47 -3.54 29.98
CA SER A 96 -20.65 -3.30 29.16
C SER A 96 -21.24 -4.62 28.65
N PRO A 97 -22.56 -4.72 28.49
CA PRO A 97 -23.19 -5.92 27.94
C PRO A 97 -22.76 -6.16 26.48
N ILE A 98 -22.84 -7.40 25.99
CA ILE A 98 -22.35 -7.77 24.64
C ILE A 98 -23.03 -6.95 23.53
N GLU A 99 -24.29 -6.57 23.73
CA GLU A 99 -25.08 -5.78 22.78
C GLU A 99 -24.53 -4.35 22.61
N ALA A 100 -23.81 -3.82 23.61
CA ALA A 100 -23.19 -2.50 23.55
C ALA A 100 -21.91 -2.45 22.69
N PHE A 101 -21.44 -3.60 22.18
CA PHE A 101 -20.31 -3.67 21.25
C PHE A 101 -20.73 -3.64 19.77
N ASN A 102 -21.99 -3.32 19.48
CA ASN A 102 -22.44 -3.14 18.11
C ASN A 102 -21.78 -1.92 17.46
N SER A 103 -21.42 -2.05 16.18
CA SER A 103 -20.77 -0.98 15.41
C SER A 103 -21.64 -0.59 14.23
N SER A 104 -22.09 0.66 14.19
CA SER A 104 -22.82 1.26 13.06
C SER A 104 -22.01 1.28 11.77
N LEU A 105 -20.67 1.25 11.86
CA LEU A 105 -19.78 1.20 10.70
C LEU A 105 -19.82 -0.17 10.00
N SER A 106 -19.86 -1.26 10.74
CA SER A 106 -19.92 -2.63 10.19
C SER A 106 -21.33 -3.21 10.14
N GLY A 107 -22.27 -2.66 10.90
CA GLY A 107 -23.61 -3.23 11.08
C GLY A 107 -23.62 -4.51 11.91
N GLU A 108 -22.51 -4.85 12.55
CA GLU A 108 -22.27 -6.11 13.25
C GLU A 108 -21.71 -5.85 14.66
N GLY A 109 -22.11 -6.70 15.61
CA GLY A 109 -21.52 -6.76 16.95
C GLY A 109 -20.37 -7.77 17.02
N ILE A 110 -19.88 -7.99 18.24
CA ILE A 110 -18.81 -8.96 18.49
C ILE A 110 -19.36 -10.36 18.72
N THR A 111 -18.51 -11.36 18.51
CA THR A 111 -18.83 -12.76 18.80
C THR A 111 -18.81 -13.05 20.30
N THR A 112 -19.50 -14.12 20.72
CA THR A 112 -19.47 -14.61 22.13
C THR A 112 -18.05 -14.94 22.60
N LEU A 113 -17.18 -15.41 21.70
CA LEU A 113 -15.79 -15.72 22.00
C LEU A 113 -14.94 -14.46 22.26
N GLU A 114 -15.18 -13.40 21.49
CA GLU A 114 -14.54 -12.11 21.70
C GLU A 114 -15.01 -11.45 23.01
N TYR A 115 -16.30 -11.56 23.32
CA TYR A 115 -16.83 -11.06 24.59
C TYR A 115 -16.29 -11.85 25.80
N ALA A 116 -16.21 -13.18 25.71
CA ALA A 116 -15.60 -14.01 26.74
C ALA A 116 -14.13 -13.64 26.99
N HIS A 117 -13.40 -13.30 25.94
CA HIS A 117 -12.03 -12.77 26.07
C HIS A 117 -11.99 -11.42 26.79
N ALA A 118 -12.89 -10.50 26.47
CA ALA A 118 -12.99 -9.23 27.21
C ALA A 118 -13.28 -9.44 28.71
N GLN A 119 -14.14 -10.41 29.04
CA GLN A 119 -14.40 -10.79 30.44
C GLN A 119 -13.16 -11.37 31.12
N GLN A 120 -12.38 -12.20 30.41
CA GLN A 120 -11.12 -12.73 30.93
C GLN A 120 -10.11 -11.61 31.20
N VAL A 121 -9.96 -10.66 30.27
CA VAL A 121 -9.09 -9.48 30.44
C VAL A 121 -9.54 -8.64 31.64
N TRP A 122 -10.85 -8.39 31.77
CA TRP A 122 -11.43 -7.67 32.89
C TRP A 122 -11.07 -8.31 34.24
N GLN A 123 -11.19 -9.64 34.33
CA GLN A 123 -10.89 -10.39 35.55
C GLN A 123 -9.39 -10.42 35.85
N LEU A 124 -8.55 -10.73 34.85
CA LEU A 124 -7.11 -10.91 35.05
C LEU A 124 -6.43 -9.61 35.48
N PHE A 125 -6.78 -8.49 34.86
CA PHE A 125 -6.23 -7.18 35.20
C PHE A 125 -6.95 -6.51 36.39
N ASN A 126 -7.86 -7.24 37.06
CA ASN A 126 -8.64 -6.77 38.20
C ASN A 126 -9.27 -5.38 37.96
N ILE A 127 -9.90 -5.23 36.79
CA ILE A 127 -10.48 -3.97 36.34
C ILE A 127 -11.72 -3.65 37.19
N GLN A 128 -11.76 -2.43 37.74
CA GLN A 128 -12.82 -2.00 38.65
C GLN A 128 -13.89 -1.16 37.95
N ASN A 129 -13.56 -0.51 36.83
CA ASN A 129 -14.49 0.32 36.09
C ASN A 129 -14.12 0.42 34.61
N LEU A 130 -15.07 0.91 33.80
CA LEU A 130 -14.91 1.08 32.37
C LEU A 130 -13.79 2.06 31.99
N GLY A 131 -13.41 2.99 32.87
CA GLY A 131 -12.29 3.88 32.63
C GLY A 131 -10.93 3.17 32.67
N GLN A 132 -10.73 2.28 33.64
CA GLN A 132 -9.55 1.40 33.66
C GLN A 132 -9.52 0.45 32.46
N TYR A 133 -10.68 -0.01 31.98
CA TYR A 133 -10.76 -0.79 30.74
C TYR A 133 -10.36 0.02 29.51
N HIS A 134 -10.82 1.28 29.43
CA HIS A 134 -10.40 2.21 28.38
C HIS A 134 -8.89 2.46 28.40
N ASP A 135 -8.33 2.77 29.58
CA ASP A 135 -6.90 3.03 29.72
C ASP A 135 -6.08 1.80 29.31
N LEU A 136 -6.50 0.60 29.72
CA LEU A 136 -5.86 -0.65 29.30
C LEU A 136 -5.92 -0.84 27.78
N TYR A 137 -7.09 -0.63 27.17
CA TYR A 137 -7.29 -0.76 25.73
C TYR A 137 -6.36 0.18 24.95
N VAL A 138 -6.41 1.48 25.25
CA VAL A 138 -5.60 2.50 24.56
C VAL A 138 -4.11 2.28 24.81
N LEU A 139 -3.72 1.96 26.04
CA LEU A 139 -2.33 1.72 26.37
C LEU A 139 -1.78 0.48 25.65
N SER A 140 -2.57 -0.59 25.55
CA SER A 140 -2.17 -1.80 24.84
C SER A 140 -1.92 -1.53 23.36
N ASP A 141 -2.78 -0.74 22.70
CA ASP A 141 -2.58 -0.33 21.30
C ASP A 141 -1.32 0.53 21.12
N VAL A 142 -1.08 1.49 22.03
CA VAL A 142 0.10 2.38 21.97
C VAL A 142 1.40 1.59 22.15
N LEU A 143 1.46 0.71 23.15
CA LEU A 143 2.65 -0.09 23.42
C LEU A 143 2.89 -1.13 22.31
N ALA A 144 1.84 -1.76 21.79
CA ALA A 144 1.95 -2.69 20.67
C ALA A 144 2.45 -1.98 19.40
N LEU A 145 1.93 -0.77 19.11
CA LEU A 145 2.41 0.02 17.98
C LEU A 145 3.87 0.43 18.17
N ALA A 146 4.27 0.81 19.40
CA ALA A 146 5.66 1.13 19.71
C ALA A 146 6.58 -0.08 19.46
N ASP A 147 6.23 -1.25 19.97
CA ASP A 147 6.98 -2.48 19.72
C ASP A 147 7.09 -2.80 18.22
N VAL A 148 5.98 -2.74 17.48
CA VAL A 148 5.97 -2.96 16.03
C VAL A 148 6.87 -1.96 15.31
N PHE A 149 6.78 -0.67 15.63
CA PHE A 149 7.53 0.36 14.93
C PHE A 149 9.02 0.35 15.29
N GLU A 150 9.39 0.08 16.55
CA GLU A 150 10.79 -0.09 16.96
C GLU A 150 11.45 -1.26 16.25
N ASN A 151 10.75 -2.39 16.09
CA ASN A 151 11.27 -3.51 15.30
C ASN A 151 11.44 -3.14 13.82
N PHE A 152 10.49 -2.41 13.25
CA PHE A 152 10.63 -1.89 11.89
C PHE A 152 11.84 -0.96 11.75
N ARG A 153 12.08 -0.06 12.72
CA ARG A 153 13.25 0.81 12.76
C ARG A 153 14.54 0.01 12.85
N GLU A 154 14.61 -1.01 13.70
CA GLU A 154 15.76 -1.89 13.84
C GLU A 154 16.08 -2.61 12.52
N ILE A 155 15.06 -3.15 11.84
CA ILE A 155 15.21 -3.74 10.50
C ILE A 155 15.78 -2.71 9.52
N CYS A 156 15.20 -1.51 9.44
CA CYS A 156 15.67 -0.48 8.51
C CYS A 156 17.13 -0.06 8.79
N LEU A 157 17.50 0.05 10.06
CA LEU A 157 18.88 0.34 10.47
C LEU A 157 19.83 -0.80 10.09
N ASN A 158 19.44 -2.05 10.31
CA ASN A 158 20.29 -3.20 10.02
C ASN A 158 20.50 -3.41 8.51
N TYR A 159 19.45 -3.26 7.70
CA TYR A 159 19.51 -3.52 6.26
C TYR A 159 19.99 -2.31 5.45
N TYR A 160 19.56 -1.10 5.81
CA TYR A 160 19.82 0.12 5.03
C TYR A 160 20.76 1.09 5.75
N GLY A 161 20.98 0.94 7.05
CA GLY A 161 21.66 1.94 7.88
C GLY A 161 20.91 3.28 7.89
N LEU A 162 19.58 3.23 7.77
CA LEU A 162 18.70 4.39 7.77
C LEU A 162 17.63 4.17 8.84
N ASP A 163 17.39 5.17 9.68
CA ASP A 163 16.32 5.12 10.67
C ASP A 163 15.00 5.57 10.04
N ALA A 164 13.99 4.69 10.06
CA ALA A 164 12.67 5.00 9.52
C ALA A 164 12.03 6.24 10.16
N ALA A 165 12.34 6.55 11.42
CA ALA A 165 11.82 7.72 12.13
C ALA A 165 12.29 9.07 11.57
N HIS A 166 13.30 9.08 10.68
CA HIS A 166 13.77 10.29 9.98
C HIS A 166 13.10 10.52 8.62
N PHE A 167 12.11 9.71 8.27
CA PHE A 167 11.35 9.84 7.03
C PHE A 167 9.87 10.08 7.35
N TYR A 168 9.10 10.46 6.33
CA TYR A 168 7.65 10.64 6.46
C TYR A 168 6.85 9.44 5.96
N THR A 169 7.40 8.64 5.04
CA THR A 169 6.70 7.54 4.37
C THR A 169 7.66 6.42 3.98
N SER A 170 7.13 5.20 3.78
CA SER A 170 7.92 4.07 3.28
C SER A 170 8.52 4.30 1.88
N PRO A 171 7.80 4.88 0.90
CA PRO A 171 8.42 5.24 -0.40
C PRO A 171 9.61 6.21 -0.27
N GLY A 172 9.53 7.20 0.62
CA GLY A 172 10.63 8.13 0.86
C GLY A 172 11.86 7.44 1.47
N LEU A 173 11.63 6.54 2.43
CA LEU A 173 12.67 5.68 3.00
C LEU A 173 13.29 4.77 1.92
N ALA A 174 12.46 4.09 1.13
CA ALA A 174 12.91 3.17 0.08
C ALA A 174 13.74 3.88 -1.00
N TRP A 175 13.34 5.09 -1.40
CA TRP A 175 14.11 5.92 -2.32
C TRP A 175 15.51 6.24 -1.78
N GLN A 176 15.59 6.67 -0.52
CA GLN A 176 16.87 7.02 0.11
C GLN A 176 17.74 5.79 0.38
N ALA A 177 17.13 4.66 0.72
CA ALA A 177 17.82 3.38 0.80
C ALA A 177 18.41 2.99 -0.56
N ALA A 178 17.62 3.09 -1.65
CA ALA A 178 18.08 2.77 -2.99
C ALA A 178 19.27 3.63 -3.41
N LEU A 179 19.21 4.95 -3.24
CA LEU A 179 20.32 5.86 -3.53
C LEU A 179 21.57 5.53 -2.71
N LYS A 180 21.41 5.29 -1.40
CA LYS A 180 22.53 4.97 -0.51
C LYS A 180 23.19 3.63 -0.85
N MET A 181 22.40 2.61 -1.15
CA MET A 181 22.90 1.26 -1.43
C MET A 181 23.58 1.16 -2.79
N THR A 182 23.05 1.85 -3.80
CA THR A 182 23.59 1.81 -5.17
C THR A 182 24.71 2.82 -5.39
N GLY A 183 24.74 3.92 -4.63
CA GLY A 183 25.64 5.04 -4.87
C GLY A 183 25.38 5.76 -6.20
N VAL A 184 24.23 5.50 -6.84
CA VAL A 184 23.88 6.09 -8.14
C VAL A 184 23.68 7.60 -7.99
N ASN A 185 24.13 8.35 -9.00
CA ASN A 185 23.83 9.76 -9.13
C ASN A 185 22.87 9.94 -10.30
N LEU A 186 21.62 10.31 -9.99
CA LEU A 186 20.57 10.52 -10.97
C LEU A 186 20.56 11.98 -11.41
N GLU A 187 20.69 12.20 -12.71
CA GLU A 187 20.55 13.53 -13.29
C GLU A 187 19.07 13.93 -13.34
N LEU A 188 18.77 15.18 -12.98
CA LEU A 188 17.44 15.74 -13.13
C LEU A 188 17.25 16.29 -14.53
N LEU A 189 16.11 16.01 -15.14
CA LEU A 189 15.69 16.70 -16.36
C LEU A 189 15.45 18.18 -16.04
N THR A 190 16.25 19.05 -16.65
CA THR A 190 16.15 20.51 -16.50
C THR A 190 15.47 21.19 -17.68
N ASP A 191 15.39 20.50 -18.82
CA ASP A 191 14.62 20.91 -19.99
C ASP A 191 13.15 20.50 -19.81
N ILE A 192 12.25 21.47 -19.91
CA ILE A 192 10.80 21.27 -19.78
C ILE A 192 10.24 20.41 -20.92
N ASP A 193 10.79 20.54 -22.13
CA ASP A 193 10.32 19.78 -23.28
C ASP A 193 10.69 18.31 -23.14
N MET A 194 11.89 18.00 -22.61
CA MET A 194 12.28 16.62 -22.28
C MET A 194 11.37 16.04 -21.19
N HIS A 195 11.06 16.83 -20.17
CA HIS A 195 10.17 16.40 -19.09
C HIS A 195 8.77 16.05 -19.61
N LEU A 196 8.16 16.94 -20.39
CA LEU A 196 6.84 16.73 -20.99
C LEU A 196 6.84 15.56 -21.97
N PHE A 197 7.92 15.38 -22.73
CA PHE A 197 8.09 14.25 -23.64
C PHE A 197 8.07 12.90 -22.90
N VAL A 198 8.86 12.78 -21.82
CA VAL A 198 8.89 11.58 -20.98
C VAL A 198 7.54 11.37 -20.28
N GLU A 199 6.95 12.41 -19.71
CA GLU A 199 5.65 12.33 -19.01
C GLU A 199 4.51 11.87 -19.95
N LYS A 200 4.49 12.38 -21.19
CA LYS A 200 3.57 11.93 -22.25
C LYS A 200 3.78 10.45 -22.57
N GLY A 201 5.00 9.95 -22.46
CA GLY A 201 5.36 8.54 -22.66
C GLY A 201 5.00 7.61 -21.50
N LEU A 202 4.84 8.11 -20.27
CA LEU A 202 4.57 7.26 -19.10
C LEU A 202 3.25 6.48 -19.22
N ARG A 203 3.33 5.17 -18.98
CA ARG A 203 2.19 4.23 -18.95
C ARG A 203 2.17 3.49 -17.62
N GLY A 204 0.96 3.14 -17.18
CA GLY A 204 0.76 2.25 -16.03
C GLY A 204 0.88 0.78 -16.44
N GLY A 205 0.54 -0.12 -15.52
CA GLY A 205 0.39 -1.55 -15.83
C GLY A 205 -0.69 -1.77 -16.89
N ILE A 206 -0.40 -2.61 -17.88
CA ILE A 206 -1.34 -3.00 -18.91
C ILE A 206 -2.35 -3.97 -18.30
N SER A 207 -3.63 -3.65 -18.42
CA SER A 207 -4.73 -4.54 -18.02
C SER A 207 -5.65 -4.74 -19.23
N MET A 208 -5.78 -5.98 -19.68
CA MET A 208 -6.52 -6.34 -20.89
C MET A 208 -7.34 -7.61 -20.64
N ILE A 209 -8.51 -7.68 -21.29
CA ILE A 209 -9.36 -8.87 -21.34
C ILE A 209 -9.58 -9.23 -22.81
N SER A 210 -8.77 -10.15 -23.33
CA SER A 210 -8.86 -10.64 -24.72
C SER A 210 -10.02 -11.64 -24.89
N GLN A 211 -10.24 -12.47 -23.86
CA GLN A 211 -11.39 -13.38 -23.77
C GLN A 211 -12.23 -13.05 -22.53
N ARG A 212 -13.49 -12.65 -22.74
CA ARG A 212 -14.39 -12.18 -21.65
C ARG A 212 -14.77 -13.26 -20.64
N TYR A 213 -14.82 -14.52 -21.08
CA TYR A 213 -15.23 -15.63 -20.23
C TYR A 213 -14.57 -16.93 -20.68
N ALA A 214 -14.00 -17.65 -19.72
CA ALA A 214 -13.53 -19.01 -19.88
C ALA A 214 -13.91 -19.80 -18.62
N LYS A 215 -14.32 -21.05 -18.81
CA LYS A 215 -14.64 -21.99 -17.72
C LYS A 215 -13.86 -23.27 -17.95
N ALA A 216 -13.12 -23.71 -16.92
CA ALA A 216 -12.46 -25.00 -16.95
C ALA A 216 -13.51 -26.13 -16.94
N ASN A 217 -13.25 -27.20 -17.69
CA ASN A 217 -14.02 -28.43 -17.67
C ASN A 217 -13.11 -29.62 -17.38
N ASN A 218 -12.94 -29.94 -16.11
CA ASN A 218 -12.15 -31.08 -15.65
C ASN A 218 -12.76 -31.65 -14.35
N LYS A 219 -12.29 -32.82 -13.92
CA LYS A 219 -12.90 -33.56 -12.79
C LYS A 219 -12.76 -32.86 -11.44
N ASP A 220 -11.92 -31.84 -11.34
CA ASP A 220 -11.63 -31.14 -10.09
C ASP A 220 -12.60 -29.97 -9.85
N VAL A 221 -13.46 -29.63 -10.82
CA VAL A 221 -14.48 -28.58 -10.68
C VAL A 221 -15.89 -29.17 -10.45
N PRO A 222 -16.75 -28.53 -9.62
CA PRO A 222 -18.07 -29.07 -9.27
C PRO A 222 -19.01 -29.33 -10.45
N ASP A 223 -18.91 -28.54 -11.53
CA ASP A 223 -19.80 -28.59 -12.69
C ASP A 223 -19.20 -29.38 -13.88
N TYR A 224 -18.33 -30.36 -13.62
CA TYR A 224 -17.70 -31.16 -14.67
C TYR A 224 -18.73 -31.85 -15.57
N ASN A 225 -18.56 -31.72 -16.89
CA ASN A 225 -19.40 -32.39 -17.88
C ASN A 225 -18.55 -33.28 -18.80
N GLU A 226 -18.75 -34.59 -18.71
CA GLU A 226 -18.06 -35.59 -19.53
C GLU A 226 -18.37 -35.47 -21.03
N ASN A 227 -19.50 -34.85 -21.38
CA ASN A 227 -19.91 -34.63 -22.78
C ASN A 227 -19.27 -33.37 -23.40
N GLN A 228 -18.51 -32.59 -22.63
CA GLN A 228 -17.80 -31.42 -23.13
C GLN A 228 -16.29 -31.65 -23.19
N PRO A 229 -15.56 -30.96 -24.09
CA PRO A 229 -14.11 -31.06 -24.15
C PRO A 229 -13.45 -30.74 -22.81
N LYS A 230 -12.42 -31.51 -22.45
CA LYS A 230 -11.66 -31.28 -21.22
C LYS A 230 -10.83 -30.00 -21.35
N SER A 231 -10.88 -29.12 -20.36
CA SER A 231 -10.12 -27.86 -20.34
C SER A 231 -9.63 -27.51 -18.93
N HIS A 232 -8.52 -26.76 -18.89
CA HIS A 232 -7.90 -26.26 -17.66
C HIS A 232 -7.64 -24.76 -17.81
N LEU A 233 -7.66 -24.05 -16.68
CA LEU A 233 -7.24 -22.65 -16.61
C LEU A 233 -5.93 -22.60 -15.82
N MET A 234 -5.00 -21.78 -16.30
CA MET A 234 -3.69 -21.59 -15.69
C MET A 234 -3.56 -20.12 -15.28
N TYR A 235 -3.17 -19.90 -14.02
CA TYR A 235 -2.86 -18.58 -13.49
C TYR A 235 -1.34 -18.46 -13.38
N LEU A 236 -0.78 -17.47 -14.07
CA LEU A 236 0.64 -17.16 -14.03
C LEU A 236 0.82 -15.77 -13.44
N ASP A 237 1.75 -15.65 -12.50
CA ASP A 237 2.06 -14.40 -11.82
C ASP A 237 3.58 -14.21 -11.76
N ALA A 238 4.05 -13.04 -12.16
CA ALA A 238 5.47 -12.72 -12.17
C ALA A 238 5.89 -12.18 -10.80
N ASN A 239 6.69 -12.96 -10.08
CA ASN A 239 7.27 -12.54 -8.80
C ASN A 239 8.14 -11.28 -9.00
N ASN A 240 7.77 -10.17 -8.35
CA ASN A 240 8.53 -8.92 -8.36
C ASN A 240 8.82 -8.36 -9.77
N LEU A 241 7.78 -8.28 -10.62
CA LEU A 241 7.89 -7.80 -12.01
C LEU A 241 8.65 -6.46 -12.15
N TYR A 242 8.27 -5.46 -11.35
CA TYR A 242 8.94 -4.15 -11.40
C TYR A 242 10.36 -4.20 -10.86
N GLY A 243 10.64 -5.02 -9.84
CA GLY A 243 12.02 -5.18 -9.35
C GLY A 243 12.94 -5.82 -10.38
N TRP A 244 12.43 -6.78 -11.16
CA TRP A 244 13.17 -7.33 -12.31
C TRP A 244 13.39 -6.28 -13.41
N ALA A 245 12.38 -5.47 -13.73
CA ALA A 245 12.53 -4.38 -14.69
C ALA A 245 13.55 -3.33 -14.21
N MET A 246 13.55 -3.03 -12.91
CA MET A 246 14.49 -2.10 -12.27
C MET A 246 15.93 -2.65 -12.18
N SER A 247 16.15 -3.95 -12.39
CA SER A 247 17.50 -4.52 -12.48
C SER A 247 18.07 -4.51 -13.90
N GLN A 248 17.29 -4.08 -14.90
CA GLN A 248 17.77 -3.94 -16.28
C GLN A 248 18.52 -2.61 -16.45
N ALA A 249 19.15 -2.42 -17.61
CA ALA A 249 19.73 -1.14 -17.98
C ALA A 249 18.65 -0.05 -18.01
N LEU A 250 18.88 1.05 -17.28
CA LEU A 250 17.94 2.17 -17.14
C LEU A 250 18.67 3.50 -17.33
N PRO A 251 18.01 4.52 -17.89
CA PRO A 251 18.62 5.83 -18.06
C PRO A 251 18.81 6.53 -16.71
N VAL A 252 20.04 6.96 -16.43
CA VAL A 252 20.40 7.62 -15.15
C VAL A 252 20.96 9.03 -15.30
N LYS A 253 21.58 9.34 -16.45
CA LYS A 253 22.24 10.63 -16.74
C LYS A 253 22.54 10.78 -18.24
N GLY A 254 23.02 11.96 -18.63
CA GLY A 254 23.44 12.28 -19.99
C GLY A 254 22.29 12.67 -20.90
N PHE A 255 21.19 13.19 -20.35
CA PHE A 255 19.99 13.51 -21.12
C PHE A 255 20.28 14.64 -22.12
N LYS A 256 20.10 14.34 -23.40
CA LYS A 256 20.29 15.30 -24.49
C LYS A 256 19.33 15.00 -25.63
N TRP A 257 18.91 16.05 -26.34
CA TRP A 257 18.26 15.89 -27.63
C TRP A 257 19.30 15.47 -28.67
N LEU A 258 18.91 14.56 -29.56
CA LEU A 258 19.69 14.26 -30.75
C LEU A 258 19.44 15.35 -31.79
N SER A 259 20.48 15.69 -32.53
CA SER A 259 20.37 16.51 -33.74
C SER A 259 19.73 15.71 -34.89
N ASP A 260 19.15 16.41 -35.87
CA ASP A 260 18.55 15.77 -37.04
C ASP A 260 19.53 14.82 -37.75
N SER A 261 20.82 15.19 -37.84
CA SER A 261 21.83 14.32 -38.45
C SER A 261 22.15 13.07 -37.61
N GLU A 262 22.02 13.11 -36.28
CA GLU A 262 22.18 11.94 -35.43
C GLU A 262 20.96 11.01 -35.58
N ILE A 263 19.76 11.58 -35.67
CA ILE A 263 18.52 10.83 -35.89
C ILE A 263 18.55 10.10 -37.24
N GLU A 264 18.95 10.78 -38.33
CA GLU A 264 19.05 10.18 -39.67
C GLU A 264 20.01 8.97 -39.73
N LYS A 265 21.00 8.92 -38.83
CA LYS A 265 21.99 7.83 -38.77
C LYS A 265 21.65 6.76 -37.74
N LEU A 266 20.56 6.94 -37.00
CA LEU A 266 20.17 6.05 -35.92
C LEU A 266 19.47 4.80 -36.48
N HIS A 267 20.12 3.64 -36.35
CA HIS A 267 19.54 2.34 -36.65
C HIS A 267 19.22 1.60 -35.34
N ILE A 268 18.01 1.81 -34.82
CA ILE A 268 17.61 1.29 -33.50
C ILE A 268 17.72 -0.23 -33.37
N SER A 269 17.49 -0.97 -34.47
CA SER A 269 17.59 -2.44 -34.49
C SER A 269 19.02 -2.98 -34.33
N ASP A 270 20.03 -2.12 -34.47
CA ASP A 270 21.44 -2.50 -34.32
C ASP A 270 21.96 -2.21 -32.89
N ILE A 271 21.14 -1.59 -32.04
CA ILE A 271 21.50 -1.22 -30.67
C ILE A 271 21.04 -2.32 -29.72
N ALA A 272 21.91 -2.74 -28.81
CA ALA A 272 21.59 -3.73 -27.80
C ALA A 272 20.70 -3.13 -26.70
N ASP A 273 19.85 -3.97 -26.09
CA ASP A 273 18.97 -3.55 -24.99
C ASP A 273 19.75 -3.06 -23.74
N ASP A 274 21.00 -3.49 -23.58
CA ASP A 274 21.91 -3.15 -22.48
C ASP A 274 23.08 -2.25 -22.90
N ASP A 275 22.95 -1.55 -24.03
CA ASP A 275 23.95 -0.59 -24.50
C ASP A 275 24.19 0.54 -23.46
N GLU A 276 25.36 1.16 -23.51
CA GLU A 276 25.71 2.28 -22.65
C GLU A 276 24.79 3.49 -22.89
N ASN A 277 24.30 3.66 -24.13
CA ASN A 277 23.39 4.75 -24.50
C ASN A 277 21.98 4.23 -24.79
N GLY A 278 21.01 4.67 -23.98
CA GLY A 278 19.59 4.43 -24.22
C GLY A 278 18.94 5.53 -25.06
N TYR A 279 17.85 5.18 -25.76
CA TYR A 279 17.09 6.09 -26.62
C TYR A 279 15.61 6.08 -26.23
N ILE A 280 14.99 7.26 -26.16
CA ILE A 280 13.54 7.43 -26.02
C ILE A 280 13.05 8.11 -27.29
N LEU A 281 12.18 7.45 -28.05
CA LEU A 281 11.79 7.86 -29.39
C LEU A 281 10.28 8.12 -29.46
N GLU A 282 9.90 9.16 -30.20
CA GLU A 282 8.54 9.33 -30.71
C GLU A 282 8.57 8.98 -32.19
N VAL A 283 7.75 8.02 -32.60
CA VAL A 283 7.80 7.40 -33.92
C VAL A 283 6.40 7.19 -34.47
N ASP A 284 6.30 7.22 -35.80
CA ASP A 284 5.15 6.70 -36.51
C ASP A 284 5.34 5.19 -36.76
N LEU A 285 4.32 4.39 -36.45
CA LEU A 285 4.36 2.94 -36.61
C LEU A 285 3.38 2.52 -37.71
N GLU A 286 3.86 1.70 -38.64
CA GLU A 286 3.00 0.93 -39.53
C GLU A 286 2.73 -0.44 -38.89
N TYR A 287 1.46 -0.84 -38.76
CA TYR A 287 1.08 -2.13 -38.18
C TYR A 287 0.48 -3.08 -39.24
N PRO A 288 1.29 -4.02 -39.79
CA PRO A 288 0.86 -4.93 -40.86
C PRO A 288 -0.35 -5.79 -40.45
N ARG A 289 -1.31 -5.94 -41.38
CA ARG A 289 -2.59 -6.62 -41.11
C ARG A 289 -2.42 -8.10 -40.77
N GLU A 290 -1.42 -8.74 -41.35
CA GLU A 290 -1.09 -10.14 -41.13
C GLU A 290 -0.74 -10.44 -39.66
N LEU A 291 -0.28 -9.45 -38.89
CA LEU A 291 0.09 -9.59 -37.49
C LEU A 291 -1.08 -9.33 -36.51
N HIS A 292 -2.25 -8.91 -37.00
CA HIS A 292 -3.37 -8.49 -36.14
C HIS A 292 -3.95 -9.64 -35.31
N ASN A 293 -4.03 -10.83 -35.89
CA ASN A 293 -4.53 -12.01 -35.19
C ASN A 293 -3.51 -12.53 -34.18
N ASP A 294 -2.23 -12.54 -34.53
CA ASP A 294 -1.17 -13.09 -33.68
C ASP A 294 -0.94 -12.23 -32.41
N HIS A 295 -1.14 -10.92 -32.51
CA HIS A 295 -0.99 -10.01 -31.37
C HIS A 295 -2.33 -9.64 -30.71
N CYS A 296 -3.44 -10.32 -31.04
CA CYS A 296 -4.74 -9.96 -30.49
C CYS A 296 -4.83 -10.11 -28.96
N GLU A 297 -3.88 -10.84 -28.35
CA GLU A 297 -3.76 -11.02 -26.90
C GLU A 297 -2.67 -10.16 -26.27
N TYR A 298 -1.91 -9.39 -27.05
CA TYR A 298 -0.79 -8.58 -26.58
C TYR A 298 -0.82 -7.17 -27.19
N PRO A 299 -1.28 -6.15 -26.46
CA PRO A 299 -1.43 -4.81 -27.00
C PRO A 299 -0.06 -4.15 -27.18
N LEU A 300 0.37 -4.03 -28.43
CA LEU A 300 1.61 -3.33 -28.79
C LEU A 300 1.40 -1.82 -28.80
N ALA A 301 2.39 -1.08 -28.28
CA ALA A 301 2.44 0.39 -28.27
C ALA A 301 1.15 1.07 -27.74
N PRO A 302 0.68 0.76 -26.52
CA PRO A 302 -0.53 1.35 -25.97
C PRO A 302 -0.39 2.87 -25.81
N GLU A 303 -1.39 3.61 -26.30
CA GLU A 303 -1.45 5.07 -26.21
C GLU A 303 -2.56 5.56 -25.26
N LYS A 304 -2.36 6.76 -24.69
CA LYS A 304 -3.41 7.47 -23.96
C LYS A 304 -4.32 8.15 -24.98
N LEU A 305 -5.44 7.52 -25.31
CA LEU A 305 -6.41 8.05 -26.26
C LEU A 305 -7.74 8.41 -25.59
N LYS A 306 -8.30 9.56 -25.98
CA LYS A 306 -9.70 9.87 -25.67
C LYS A 306 -10.57 9.21 -26.73
N VAL A 307 -11.29 8.15 -26.35
CA VAL A 307 -12.22 7.44 -27.23
C VAL A 307 -13.33 8.40 -27.68
N THR A 308 -13.49 8.58 -28.99
CA THR A 308 -14.55 9.37 -29.60
C THR A 308 -15.75 8.48 -29.97
N ASP A 309 -16.93 9.07 -30.16
CA ASP A 309 -18.14 8.30 -30.44
C ASP A 309 -18.04 7.48 -31.73
N ASP A 310 -17.33 7.96 -32.75
CA ASP A 310 -17.08 7.24 -34.00
C ASP A 310 -16.22 5.98 -33.83
N MET A 311 -15.44 5.87 -32.74
CA MET A 311 -14.65 4.68 -32.41
C MET A 311 -15.45 3.59 -31.70
N LEU A 312 -16.67 3.89 -31.24
CA LEU A 312 -17.51 2.94 -30.53
C LEU A 312 -18.29 2.03 -31.48
N SER A 313 -18.29 0.74 -31.21
CA SER A 313 -19.19 -0.20 -31.90
C SER A 313 -20.67 0.13 -31.62
N PRO A 314 -21.61 -0.22 -32.52
CA PRO A 314 -23.03 0.01 -32.29
C PRO A 314 -23.53 -0.55 -30.95
N TYR A 315 -22.97 -1.68 -30.51
CA TYR A 315 -23.25 -2.29 -29.20
C TYR A 315 -22.70 -1.44 -28.06
N ALA A 316 -21.46 -0.95 -28.14
CA ALA A 316 -20.91 -0.08 -27.08
C ALA A 316 -21.73 1.21 -26.96
N LYS A 317 -22.16 1.80 -28.08
CA LYS A 317 -23.01 3.00 -28.10
C LYS A 317 -24.34 2.84 -27.37
N SER A 318 -24.91 1.64 -27.28
CA SER A 318 -26.19 1.43 -26.58
C SER A 318 -26.08 1.53 -25.06
N TYR A 319 -24.89 1.34 -24.49
CA TYR A 319 -24.64 1.47 -23.04
C TYR A 319 -24.15 2.85 -22.62
N TRP A 320 -23.63 3.66 -23.56
CA TRP A 320 -23.02 4.97 -23.30
C TRP A 320 -23.95 6.16 -23.49
N ARG A 321 -25.21 5.94 -23.88
CA ARG A 321 -26.24 7.00 -23.92
C ARG A 321 -26.85 7.18 -22.52
N ILE A 322 -26.20 7.99 -21.67
CA ILE A 322 -26.81 8.65 -20.51
C ILE A 322 -26.63 10.16 -20.69
#